data_AF-A0A952GDB7-F1
#
_entry.id   AF-A0A952GDB7-F1
#
_cell.length_a   1.000
_cell.length_b   1.000
_cell.length_c   1.000
_cell.angle_alpha   90.00
_cell.angle_beta   90.00
_cell.angle_gamma   90.00
#
_symmetry.space_group_name_H-M   'P 1'
#
loop_
_entity.id
_entity.type
_entity.pdbx_description
1 polymer ?
#
loop_
_entity_poly.entity_id
_entity_poly.type
_entity_poly.pdbx_seq_one_letter_code
_entity_poly.pdbx_strand_id
1 'polypeptide(L)'
;MKHWILLAGLASAGCAHVALAAGPLQPAIFITEPGAPAGEDDYTAGTKAMNEQRWQDSIVSFDKVIAAKGSKADAALYWKAYALNKLGRRDDSAATCSVLRNEYRKSTWNKDCAALGIGTGRVRVVVNGRTSTSTSSSASSSSSSSGDDDNTFAIGPVPPVPPMPPVPAGEGSYTLRRDRRSTGDPDADLKILALNSLMNQDANRAIPVIRDLLRGNQPESVKRQALFVLGQNKSPECQNLLREIALGKQDPELQRQAMQTLAITQGKKANDTLADVYRQSSDPKTKRAAVSAMFISGDAQKLVELARGEKDLDMKRQIVSQLALMNDKAAQDYMLELLR
;
A
#
# COMPACT_ATOMS: atom_id res chain seq x y z
N MET A 1 -86.65 5.15 -23.16
CA MET A 1 -86.35 4.18 -24.24
C MET A 1 -85.49 4.88 -25.28
N LYS A 2 -84.48 4.16 -25.81
CA LYS A 2 -83.50 4.53 -26.87
C LYS A 2 -82.38 5.46 -26.36
N HIS A 3 -81.21 4.92 -25.96
CA HIS A 3 -80.00 4.61 -26.77
C HIS A 3 -79.56 5.83 -27.61
N TRP A 4 -78.31 6.30 -27.62
CA TRP A 4 -77.07 5.75 -28.23
C TRP A 4 -75.85 6.55 -27.64
N ILE A 5 -74.79 5.91 -27.13
CA ILE A 5 -73.45 5.61 -27.72
C ILE A 5 -72.50 6.82 -27.96
N LEU A 6 -71.30 6.67 -27.37
CA LEU A 6 -70.06 7.46 -27.44
C LEU A 6 -69.65 7.97 -28.83
N LEU A 7 -69.02 9.15 -28.85
CA LEU A 7 -67.94 9.47 -29.80
C LEU A 7 -66.93 10.43 -29.16
N ALA A 8 -65.66 10.04 -29.25
CA ALA A 8 -64.48 10.76 -28.81
C ALA A 8 -64.27 12.02 -29.65
N GLY A 9 -64.09 13.16 -28.98
CA GLY A 9 -63.72 14.43 -29.59
C GLY A 9 -62.26 14.75 -29.29
N LEU A 10 -61.38 14.41 -30.24
CA LEU A 10 -60.05 15.02 -30.40
C LEU A 10 -60.28 16.50 -30.77
N ALA A 11 -59.90 17.43 -29.89
CA ALA A 11 -59.83 18.85 -30.21
C ALA A 11 -58.37 19.31 -30.19
N SER A 12 -57.92 19.58 -31.40
CA SER A 12 -56.68 20.17 -31.88
C SER A 12 -56.25 21.46 -31.15
N ALA A 13 -54.96 21.49 -30.81
CA ALA A 13 -54.00 22.57 -31.05
C ALA A 13 -54.55 24.01 -31.21
N GLY A 14 -54.55 24.77 -30.12
CA GLY A 14 -54.49 26.23 -30.13
C GLY A 14 -53.07 26.69 -29.79
N CYS A 15 -52.25 26.93 -30.81
CA CYS A 15 -50.93 27.54 -30.68
C CYS A 15 -51.07 29.04 -30.32
N ALA A 16 -50.98 29.37 -29.03
CA ALA A 16 -50.63 30.73 -28.62
C ALA A 16 -49.18 31.00 -29.06
N HIS A 17 -49.03 31.90 -30.03
CA HIS A 17 -47.74 32.41 -30.48
C HIS A 17 -47.12 33.25 -29.36
N VAL A 18 -46.25 32.63 -28.56
CA VAL A 18 -45.19 33.38 -27.88
C VAL A 18 -44.05 33.50 -28.89
N ALA A 19 -43.81 34.73 -29.34
CA ALA A 19 -42.65 35.09 -30.13
C ALA A 19 -41.39 34.73 -29.33
N LEU A 20 -40.75 33.63 -29.73
CA LEU A 20 -39.44 33.23 -29.23
C LEU A 20 -38.42 34.18 -29.86
N ALA A 21 -38.08 35.25 -29.14
CA ALA A 21 -36.84 35.95 -29.37
C ALA A 21 -35.71 34.93 -29.16
N ALA A 22 -35.09 34.49 -30.26
CA ALA A 22 -33.88 33.69 -30.25
C ALA A 22 -32.72 34.52 -29.69
N GLY A 23 -32.66 34.64 -28.36
CA GLY A 23 -31.41 34.89 -27.66
C GLY A 23 -30.55 33.62 -27.78
N PRO A 24 -29.23 33.75 -28.01
CA PRO A 24 -28.37 32.58 -28.15
C PRO A 24 -28.47 31.73 -26.88
N LEU A 25 -28.87 30.48 -27.07
CA LEU A 25 -28.76 29.43 -26.05
C LEU A 25 -27.29 29.39 -25.64
N GLN A 26 -27.01 29.93 -24.45
CA GLN A 26 -25.76 29.63 -23.78
C GLN A 26 -25.75 28.11 -23.60
N PRO A 27 -24.72 27.39 -24.08
CA PRO A 27 -24.60 25.98 -23.76
C PRO A 27 -24.55 25.89 -22.23
N ALA A 28 -25.41 25.06 -21.65
CA ALA A 28 -25.32 24.70 -20.25
C ALA A 28 -23.89 24.18 -20.01
N ILE A 29 -23.06 25.00 -19.38
CA ILE A 29 -21.74 24.60 -18.92
C ILE A 29 -22.03 23.65 -17.77
N PHE A 30 -22.09 22.36 -18.10
CA PHE A 30 -21.75 21.33 -17.14
C PHE A 30 -20.35 21.68 -16.68
N ILE A 31 -20.21 22.16 -15.45
CA ILE A 31 -18.92 22.13 -14.77
C ILE A 31 -18.65 20.66 -14.54
N THR A 32 -18.10 19.99 -15.55
CA THR A 32 -17.23 18.87 -15.32
C THR A 32 -16.18 19.37 -14.33
N GLU A 33 -16.15 18.78 -13.14
CA GLU A 33 -14.89 18.70 -12.40
C GLU A 33 -13.77 18.40 -13.40
N PRO A 34 -12.53 18.89 -13.18
CA PRO A 34 -11.39 18.40 -13.92
C PRO A 34 -11.26 16.90 -13.60
N GLY A 35 -11.96 16.09 -14.39
CA GLY A 35 -11.95 14.64 -14.30
C GLY A 35 -10.51 14.22 -14.40
N ALA A 36 -10.11 13.38 -13.44
CA ALA A 36 -8.83 12.70 -13.50
C ALA A 36 -8.60 12.19 -14.94
N PRO A 37 -7.37 12.30 -15.48
CA PRO A 37 -7.10 11.90 -16.87
C PRO A 37 -7.69 10.51 -17.11
N ALA A 38 -8.43 10.32 -18.21
CA ALA A 38 -9.35 9.21 -18.53
C ALA A 38 -8.74 7.78 -18.56
N GLY A 39 -8.04 7.42 -17.50
CA GLY A 39 -7.24 6.21 -17.31
C GLY A 39 -6.68 6.11 -15.88
N GLU A 40 -6.80 7.15 -15.05
CA GLU A 40 -6.48 7.11 -13.63
C GLU A 40 -7.50 6.29 -12.83
N ASP A 41 -8.80 6.49 -13.09
CA ASP A 41 -9.89 5.72 -12.47
C ASP A 41 -9.85 4.25 -12.90
N ASP A 42 -9.56 3.97 -14.18
CA ASP A 42 -9.43 2.59 -14.66
C ASP A 42 -8.18 1.89 -14.11
N TYR A 43 -7.08 2.61 -13.90
CA TYR A 43 -5.88 2.05 -13.28
C TYR A 43 -6.11 1.69 -11.81
N THR A 44 -6.82 2.54 -11.07
CA THR A 44 -7.19 2.25 -9.67
C THR A 44 -8.20 1.09 -9.59
N ALA A 45 -9.17 1.03 -10.50
CA ALA A 45 -10.08 -0.12 -10.62
C ALA A 45 -9.33 -1.44 -10.91
N GLY A 46 -8.36 -1.40 -11.83
CA GLY A 46 -7.55 -2.57 -12.19
C GLY A 46 -6.68 -3.08 -11.04
N THR A 47 -6.08 -2.17 -10.27
CA THR A 47 -5.29 -2.51 -9.08
C THR A 47 -6.14 -3.01 -7.91
N LYS A 48 -7.33 -2.43 -7.69
CA LYS A 48 -8.30 -2.95 -6.73
C LYS A 48 -8.72 -4.38 -7.08
N ALA A 49 -9.03 -4.65 -8.33
CA ALA A 49 -9.40 -5.99 -8.79
C ALA A 49 -8.27 -7.02 -8.57
N MET A 50 -6.99 -6.64 -8.71
CA MET A 50 -5.85 -7.53 -8.38
C MET A 50 -5.78 -7.86 -6.89
N ASN A 51 -5.98 -6.87 -6.01
CA ASN A 51 -5.97 -7.07 -4.56
C ASN A 51 -7.09 -8.02 -4.12
N GLU A 52 -8.22 -7.97 -4.82
CA GLU A 52 -9.37 -8.86 -4.62
C GLU A 52 -9.24 -10.19 -5.38
N GLN A 53 -8.09 -10.45 -6.02
CA GLN A 53 -7.81 -11.65 -6.84
C GLN A 53 -8.77 -11.85 -8.02
N ARG A 54 -9.49 -10.82 -8.43
CA ARG A 54 -10.32 -10.78 -9.64
C ARG A 54 -9.45 -10.50 -10.86
N TRP A 55 -8.59 -11.45 -11.21
CA TRP A 55 -7.57 -11.30 -12.25
C TRP A 55 -8.15 -10.94 -13.62
N GLN A 56 -9.30 -11.51 -13.97
CA GLN A 56 -9.95 -11.24 -15.25
C GLN A 56 -10.50 -9.81 -15.34
N ASP A 57 -11.12 -9.32 -14.26
CA ASP A 57 -11.64 -7.95 -14.19
C ASP A 57 -10.50 -6.93 -14.21
N SER A 58 -9.38 -7.26 -13.56
CA SER A 58 -8.17 -6.44 -13.59
C SER A 58 -7.63 -6.26 -15.01
N ILE A 59 -7.61 -7.32 -15.83
CA ILE A 59 -7.19 -7.27 -17.24
C ILE A 59 -8.08 -6.29 -18.02
N VAL A 60 -9.41 -6.36 -17.83
CA VAL A 60 -10.37 -5.47 -18.52
C VAL A 60 -10.11 -4.01 -18.17
N SER A 61 -9.89 -3.71 -16.90
CA SER A 61 -9.55 -2.36 -16.45
C SER A 61 -8.22 -1.88 -17.04
N PHE A 62 -7.18 -2.71 -17.04
CA PHE A 62 -5.89 -2.33 -17.63
C PHE A 62 -5.94 -2.17 -19.14
N ASP A 63 -6.78 -2.91 -19.85
CA ASP A 63 -6.99 -2.71 -21.29
C ASP A 63 -7.50 -1.31 -21.63
N LYS A 64 -8.36 -0.74 -20.79
CA LYS A 64 -8.81 0.65 -20.94
C LYS A 64 -7.68 1.65 -20.73
N VAL A 65 -6.84 1.43 -19.70
CA VAL A 65 -5.66 2.28 -19.44
C VAL A 65 -4.67 2.23 -20.61
N ILE A 66 -4.46 1.04 -21.18
CA ILE A 66 -3.58 0.84 -22.34
C ILE A 66 -4.15 1.54 -23.57
N ALA A 67 -5.46 1.43 -23.82
CA ALA A 67 -6.14 2.09 -24.92
C ALA A 67 -6.06 3.63 -24.82
N ALA A 68 -6.11 4.17 -23.60
CA ALA A 68 -5.95 5.59 -23.34
C ALA A 68 -4.52 6.13 -23.61
N LYS A 69 -3.51 5.25 -23.71
CA LYS A 69 -2.09 5.60 -23.97
C LYS A 69 -1.53 6.71 -23.06
N GLY A 70 -2.03 6.77 -21.82
CA GLY A 70 -1.58 7.73 -20.83
C GLY A 70 -0.25 7.36 -20.17
N SER A 71 0.17 8.17 -19.19
CA SER A 71 1.43 7.98 -18.44
C SER A 71 1.55 6.64 -17.70
N LYS A 72 0.42 5.95 -17.47
CA LYS A 72 0.36 4.65 -16.77
C LYS A 72 0.23 3.45 -17.72
N ALA A 73 0.25 3.66 -19.04
CA ALA A 73 0.03 2.59 -20.02
C ALA A 73 1.11 1.49 -19.96
N ASP A 74 2.36 1.85 -19.67
CA ASP A 74 3.46 0.89 -19.50
C ASP A 74 3.30 0.04 -18.23
N ALA A 75 2.92 0.66 -17.12
CA ALA A 75 2.59 -0.05 -15.88
C ALA A 75 1.36 -0.96 -16.06
N ALA A 76 0.33 -0.49 -16.77
CA ALA A 76 -0.87 -1.28 -17.06
C ALA A 76 -0.57 -2.51 -17.92
N LEU A 77 0.32 -2.40 -18.91
CA LEU A 77 0.81 -3.56 -19.68
C LEU A 77 1.48 -4.61 -18.79
N TYR A 78 2.34 -4.19 -17.86
CA TYR A 78 2.95 -5.11 -16.90
C TYR A 78 1.91 -5.79 -16.01
N TRP A 79 0.98 -5.01 -15.43
CA TRP A 79 -0.02 -5.55 -14.53
C TRP A 79 -1.00 -6.51 -15.23
N LYS A 80 -1.37 -6.20 -16.48
CA LYS A 80 -2.10 -7.14 -17.34
C LYS A 80 -1.33 -8.44 -17.53
N ALA A 81 -0.02 -8.37 -17.83
CA ALA A 81 0.81 -9.57 -17.97
C ALA A 81 0.83 -10.39 -16.67
N TYR A 82 1.04 -9.73 -15.52
CA TYR A 82 0.98 -10.39 -14.22
C TYR A 82 -0.35 -11.13 -13.98
N ALA A 83 -1.48 -10.46 -14.23
CA ALA A 83 -2.81 -11.05 -14.08
C ALA A 83 -3.04 -12.23 -15.03
N LEU A 84 -2.57 -12.14 -16.29
CA LEU A 84 -2.61 -13.25 -17.25
C LEU A 84 -1.79 -14.46 -16.78
N ASN A 85 -0.60 -14.23 -16.23
CA ASN A 85 0.23 -15.29 -15.66
C ASN A 85 -0.45 -15.96 -14.46
N LYS A 86 -1.14 -15.19 -13.61
CA LYS A 86 -1.97 -15.73 -12.49
C LYS A 86 -3.11 -16.61 -12.96
N LEU A 87 -3.67 -16.34 -14.14
CA LEU A 87 -4.69 -17.18 -14.78
C LEU A 87 -4.10 -18.39 -15.54
N GLY A 88 -2.79 -18.61 -15.49
CA GLY A 88 -2.11 -19.66 -16.26
C GLY A 88 -1.97 -19.35 -17.75
N ARG A 89 -2.41 -18.17 -18.22
CA ARG A 89 -2.33 -17.70 -19.61
C ARG A 89 -0.93 -17.16 -19.92
N ARG A 90 0.06 -18.05 -19.83
CA ARG A 90 1.49 -17.72 -19.94
C ARG A 90 1.84 -17.12 -21.31
N ASP A 91 1.29 -17.65 -22.40
CA ASP A 91 1.57 -17.13 -23.75
C ASP A 91 1.06 -15.69 -23.93
N ASP A 92 -0.16 -15.39 -23.47
CA ASP A 92 -0.72 -14.04 -23.52
C ASP A 92 0.07 -13.08 -22.62
N SER A 93 0.54 -13.55 -21.47
CA SER A 93 1.41 -12.79 -20.60
C SER A 93 2.76 -12.47 -21.27
N ALA A 94 3.37 -13.43 -21.97
CA ALA A 94 4.61 -13.22 -22.73
C ALA A 94 4.40 -12.24 -23.89
N ALA A 95 3.27 -12.35 -24.60
CA ALA A 95 2.90 -11.43 -25.66
C ALA A 95 2.76 -9.99 -25.12
N THR A 96 2.05 -9.83 -23.99
CA THR A 96 1.87 -8.52 -23.34
C THR A 96 3.19 -7.92 -22.89
N CYS A 97 4.09 -8.71 -22.30
CA CYS A 97 5.45 -8.26 -21.95
C CYS A 97 6.30 -7.92 -23.18
N SER A 98 6.05 -8.54 -24.33
CA SER A 98 6.73 -8.21 -25.59
C SER A 98 6.24 -6.87 -26.17
N VAL A 99 4.95 -6.58 -26.06
CA VAL A 99 4.38 -5.26 -26.40
C VAL A 99 5.01 -4.17 -25.53
N LEU A 100 5.05 -4.37 -24.21
CA LEU A 100 5.70 -3.44 -23.27
C LEU A 100 7.14 -3.13 -23.68
N ARG A 101 7.92 -4.15 -24.04
CA ARG A 101 9.32 -3.99 -24.45
C ARG A 101 9.48 -3.25 -25.78
N ASN A 102 8.55 -3.45 -26.70
CA ASN A 102 8.61 -2.84 -28.03
C ASN A 102 8.16 -1.38 -28.02
N GLU A 103 7.04 -1.09 -27.37
CA GLU A 103 6.43 0.24 -27.32
C GLU A 103 7.07 1.14 -26.25
N TYR A 104 7.43 0.57 -25.09
CA TYR A 104 7.98 1.31 -23.95
C TYR A 104 9.38 0.78 -23.59
N ARG A 105 10.31 0.89 -24.54
CA ARG A 105 11.70 0.38 -24.43
C ARG A 105 12.46 0.85 -23.18
N LYS A 106 12.15 2.05 -22.67
CA LYS A 106 12.79 2.65 -21.48
C LYS A 106 12.05 2.37 -20.17
N SER A 107 10.89 1.71 -20.22
CA SER A 107 10.07 1.45 -19.03
C SER A 107 10.82 0.57 -18.03
N THR A 108 10.71 0.92 -16.74
CA THR A 108 11.31 0.17 -15.64
C THR A 108 10.72 -1.23 -15.51
N TRP A 109 9.46 -1.38 -15.92
CA TRP A 109 8.69 -2.62 -15.87
C TRP A 109 9.21 -3.74 -16.79
N ASN A 110 10.09 -3.43 -17.74
CA ASN A 110 10.71 -4.43 -18.61
C ASN A 110 11.53 -5.48 -17.84
N LYS A 111 12.13 -5.08 -16.71
CA LYS A 111 12.87 -5.99 -15.83
C LYS A 111 11.92 -6.94 -15.10
N ASP A 112 10.81 -6.41 -14.61
CA ASP A 112 9.80 -7.19 -13.89
C ASP A 112 9.08 -8.17 -14.83
N CYS A 113 8.78 -7.75 -16.05
CA CYS A 113 8.26 -8.62 -17.11
C CYS A 113 9.20 -9.78 -17.46
N ALA A 114 10.53 -9.58 -17.38
CA ALA A 114 11.50 -10.66 -17.56
C ALA A 114 11.55 -11.61 -16.35
N ALA A 115 11.27 -11.10 -15.15
CA ALA A 115 11.24 -11.87 -13.90
C ALA A 115 9.98 -12.73 -13.72
N LEU A 116 8.92 -12.52 -14.52
CA LEU A 116 7.72 -13.36 -14.49
C LEU A 116 7.98 -14.83 -14.87
N GLY A 117 9.20 -15.17 -15.31
CA GLY A 117 9.63 -16.56 -15.53
C GLY A 117 8.80 -17.25 -16.61
N ILE A 118 8.18 -16.46 -17.49
CA ILE A 118 7.45 -16.96 -18.63
C ILE A 118 8.53 -17.32 -19.64
N GLY A 119 8.89 -18.60 -19.66
CA GLY A 119 9.77 -19.13 -20.68
C GLY A 119 9.24 -18.63 -22.01
N THR A 120 10.03 -17.81 -22.70
CA THR A 120 9.74 -17.44 -24.08
C THR A 120 9.80 -18.75 -24.84
N GLY A 121 8.66 -19.41 -24.96
CA GLY A 121 8.45 -20.59 -25.77
C GLY A 121 8.70 -20.20 -27.21
N ARG A 122 9.97 -20.09 -27.59
CA ARG A 122 10.37 -20.32 -28.96
C ARG A 122 10.05 -21.79 -29.20
N VAL A 123 8.85 -22.05 -29.71
CA VAL A 123 8.57 -23.32 -30.36
C VAL A 123 9.57 -23.43 -31.51
N ARG A 124 10.60 -24.27 -31.33
CA ARG A 124 11.42 -24.75 -32.44
C ARG A 124 10.60 -25.83 -33.13
N VAL A 125 9.92 -25.47 -34.21
CA VAL A 125 9.49 -26.46 -35.19
C VAL A 125 10.71 -26.76 -36.07
N VAL A 126 11.24 -27.97 -35.96
CA VAL A 126 12.19 -28.52 -36.93
C VAL A 126 11.44 -29.56 -37.73
N VAL A 127 11.27 -29.33 -39.02
CA VAL A 127 10.84 -30.38 -39.96
C VAL A 127 11.72 -30.27 -41.21
N ASN A 128 12.31 -31.40 -41.60
CA ASN A 128 13.30 -31.60 -42.68
C ASN A 128 14.66 -30.87 -42.49
N GLY A 129 15.08 -30.69 -41.24
CA GLY A 129 16.43 -30.19 -40.89
C GLY A 129 16.62 -28.68 -40.95
N ARG A 130 15.61 -27.88 -41.34
CA ARG A 130 15.63 -26.41 -41.20
C ARG A 130 14.27 -25.91 -40.75
N THR A 131 14.29 -25.02 -39.78
CA THR A 131 13.13 -24.52 -39.02
C THR A 131 12.17 -23.71 -39.90
N SER A 132 10.89 -24.07 -39.89
CA SER A 132 9.80 -23.33 -40.52
C SER A 132 8.54 -23.38 -39.64
N THR A 133 7.88 -22.22 -39.54
CA THR A 133 6.77 -21.91 -38.62
C THR A 133 5.42 -22.30 -39.23
N SER A 134 4.58 -23.01 -38.49
CA SER A 134 3.13 -23.05 -38.76
C SER A 134 2.30 -23.42 -37.52
N THR A 135 1.18 -22.72 -37.41
CA THR A 135 0.10 -22.78 -36.41
C THR A 135 -0.74 -24.05 -36.49
N SER A 136 -1.20 -24.57 -35.35
CA SER A 136 -2.51 -25.24 -35.29
C SER A 136 -3.13 -25.27 -33.90
N SER A 137 -4.44 -25.34 -33.93
CA SER A 137 -5.44 -25.08 -32.90
C SER A 137 -5.86 -26.35 -32.15
N SER A 138 -6.41 -26.14 -30.95
CA SER A 138 -7.52 -26.89 -30.31
C SER A 138 -7.53 -28.43 -30.33
N ALA A 139 -7.47 -29.04 -29.13
CA ALA A 139 -8.28 -30.21 -28.81
C ALA A 139 -8.48 -30.34 -27.29
N SER A 140 -9.74 -30.36 -26.89
CA SER A 140 -10.26 -30.75 -25.59
C SER A 140 -10.45 -32.27 -25.51
N SER A 141 -10.10 -32.90 -24.39
CA SER A 141 -10.84 -34.06 -23.84
C SER A 141 -10.40 -34.45 -22.43
N SER A 142 -11.43 -34.78 -21.64
CA SER A 142 -11.53 -35.47 -20.33
C SER A 142 -10.76 -36.81 -20.26
N SER A 143 -10.48 -37.50 -19.14
CA SER A 143 -11.18 -37.73 -17.86
C SER A 143 -10.30 -38.51 -16.84
N SER A 144 -10.75 -38.52 -15.57
CA SER A 144 -10.73 -39.62 -14.56
C SER A 144 -9.45 -40.03 -13.78
N SER A 145 -9.41 -39.56 -12.51
CA SER A 145 -9.32 -40.32 -11.22
C SER A 145 -8.40 -41.53 -11.07
N SER A 146 -7.44 -41.47 -10.12
CA SER A 146 -7.30 -42.37 -8.96
C SER A 146 -6.28 -41.77 -7.97
N GLY A 147 -6.62 -41.79 -6.68
CA GLY A 147 -5.85 -41.14 -5.62
C GLY A 147 -4.69 -41.98 -5.10
N ASP A 148 -3.69 -41.28 -4.58
CA ASP A 148 -2.79 -41.74 -3.52
C ASP A 148 -2.35 -40.51 -2.71
N ASP A 149 -2.43 -40.63 -1.39
CA ASP A 149 -2.23 -39.60 -0.39
C ASP A 149 -0.76 -39.13 -0.32
N ASP A 150 -0.51 -37.86 -0.65
CA ASP A 150 0.65 -37.11 -0.16
C ASP A 150 0.23 -35.66 0.10
N ASN A 151 -0.29 -35.40 1.30
CA ASN A 151 -0.60 -34.05 1.77
C ASN A 151 0.69 -33.34 2.20
N THR A 152 1.57 -33.07 1.24
CA THR A 152 2.58 -32.02 1.37
C THR A 152 1.89 -30.70 1.04
N PHE A 153 1.53 -29.93 2.07
CA PHE A 153 1.03 -28.56 1.94
C PHE A 153 2.14 -27.70 1.31
N ALA A 154 2.20 -27.66 -0.01
CA ALA A 154 3.09 -26.78 -0.74
C ALA A 154 2.69 -25.34 -0.42
N ILE A 155 3.46 -24.67 0.44
CA ILE A 155 3.41 -23.22 0.60
C ILE A 155 3.82 -22.66 -0.77
N GLY A 156 2.82 -22.29 -1.58
CA GLY A 156 3.05 -21.67 -2.88
C GLY A 156 3.94 -20.43 -2.73
N PRO A 157 4.72 -20.07 -3.76
CA PRO A 157 5.59 -18.90 -3.72
C PRO A 157 4.79 -17.65 -3.35
N VAL A 158 5.26 -16.95 -2.31
CA VAL A 158 4.68 -15.70 -1.82
C VAL A 158 4.58 -14.73 -3.01
N PRO A 159 3.40 -14.16 -3.32
CA PRO A 159 3.27 -13.23 -4.44
C PRO A 159 4.18 -12.01 -4.21
N PRO A 160 4.87 -11.50 -5.24
CA PRO A 160 5.61 -10.25 -5.13
C PRO A 160 4.64 -9.11 -4.78
N VAL A 161 4.99 -8.33 -3.76
CA VAL A 161 4.25 -7.15 -3.30
C VAL A 161 4.13 -6.16 -4.46
N PRO A 162 2.94 -5.62 -4.75
CA PRO A 162 2.80 -4.77 -5.91
C PRO A 162 3.52 -3.42 -5.73
N PRO A 163 4.39 -3.00 -6.67
CA PRO A 163 4.96 -1.65 -6.71
C PRO A 163 3.90 -0.55 -6.70
N MET A 164 4.12 0.41 -5.80
CA MET A 164 3.27 1.59 -5.57
C MET A 164 3.10 2.45 -6.85
N PRO A 165 1.96 3.15 -7.01
CA PRO A 165 1.76 4.11 -8.10
C PRO A 165 2.87 5.19 -8.12
N PRO A 166 3.18 5.77 -9.30
CA PRO A 166 4.29 6.70 -9.46
C PRO A 166 4.07 7.96 -8.61
N VAL A 167 5.07 8.27 -7.78
CA VAL A 167 5.17 9.56 -7.08
C VAL A 167 5.28 10.66 -8.14
N PRO A 168 4.52 11.77 -8.05
CA PRO A 168 4.63 12.88 -8.99
C PRO A 168 6.08 13.35 -9.10
N ALA A 169 6.51 13.63 -10.33
CA ALA A 169 7.90 13.85 -10.71
C ALA A 169 8.54 15.00 -9.93
N GLY A 170 9.30 14.65 -8.89
CA GLY A 170 10.44 15.44 -8.40
C GLY A 170 11.71 14.79 -8.93
N GLU A 171 12.52 15.56 -9.64
CA GLU A 171 13.68 15.12 -10.42
C GLU A 171 14.69 14.29 -9.60
N GLY A 172 15.03 13.09 -10.10
CA GLY A 172 16.06 12.23 -9.53
C GLY A 172 16.07 10.85 -10.21
N SER A 173 17.11 10.57 -11.00
CA SER A 173 17.31 9.38 -11.84
C SER A 173 17.24 8.04 -11.11
N TYR A 174 16.50 7.06 -11.67
CA TYR A 174 16.37 5.69 -11.13
C TYR A 174 17.37 4.72 -11.78
N THR A 175 18.44 4.34 -11.07
CA THR A 175 19.19 3.11 -11.33
C THR A 175 18.92 2.09 -10.22
N LEU A 176 18.50 0.88 -10.63
CA LEU A 176 18.51 -0.42 -9.93
C LEU A 176 18.46 -0.40 -8.38
N ARG A 177 17.28 -0.64 -7.77
CA ARG A 177 17.17 -0.95 -6.33
C ARG A 177 17.02 -2.45 -6.07
N ARG A 178 18.17 -3.09 -5.82
CA ARG A 178 18.27 -4.26 -4.95
C ARG A 178 17.76 -3.81 -3.59
N ASP A 179 16.62 -4.32 -3.14
CA ASP A 179 16.09 -3.97 -1.83
C ASP A 179 16.93 -4.67 -0.74
N ARG A 180 18.04 -4.02 -0.42
CA ARG A 180 18.73 -4.19 0.84
C ARG A 180 18.91 -2.76 1.30
N ARG A 181 18.28 -2.42 2.42
CA ARG A 181 18.43 -1.20 3.23
C ARG A 181 19.85 -0.62 3.09
N SER A 182 20.07 0.07 1.98
CA SER A 182 21.33 0.63 1.55
C SER A 182 21.01 2.09 1.42
N THR A 183 21.59 2.84 2.31
CA THR A 183 21.16 4.18 2.70
C THR A 183 21.54 5.23 1.68
N GLY A 184 21.92 4.81 0.46
CA GLY A 184 22.63 5.62 -0.53
C GLY A 184 24.07 5.92 -0.11
N ASP A 185 24.43 5.63 1.13
CA ASP A 185 25.72 5.91 1.76
C ASP A 185 26.40 4.58 2.16
N PRO A 186 27.45 4.16 1.43
CA PRO A 186 28.20 2.95 1.75
C PRO A 186 28.76 2.93 3.18
N ASP A 187 29.08 4.08 3.77
CA ASP A 187 29.59 4.17 5.14
C ASP A 187 28.50 3.83 6.16
N ALA A 188 27.28 4.33 5.97
CA ALA A 188 26.14 4.01 6.81
C ALA A 188 25.75 2.52 6.75
N ASP A 189 25.89 1.88 5.59
CA ASP A 189 25.63 0.45 5.46
C ASP A 189 26.66 -0.39 6.21
N LEU A 190 27.94 0.00 6.15
CA LEU A 190 29.01 -0.62 6.94
C LEU A 190 28.77 -0.42 8.45
N LYS A 191 28.35 0.77 8.87
CA LYS A 191 27.98 1.05 10.27
C LYS A 191 26.82 0.18 10.74
N ILE A 192 25.79 0.01 9.90
CA ILE A 192 24.64 -0.86 10.21
C ILE A 192 25.07 -2.32 10.36
N LEU A 193 25.95 -2.82 9.48
CA LEU A 193 26.48 -4.17 9.58
C LEU A 193 27.31 -4.35 10.86
N ALA A 194 28.26 -3.44 11.11
CA ALA A 194 29.11 -3.45 12.29
C ALA A 194 28.28 -3.39 13.59
N LEU A 195 27.25 -2.55 13.61
CA LEU A 195 26.32 -2.42 14.72
C LEU A 195 25.58 -3.74 15.02
N ASN A 196 25.02 -4.39 13.99
CA ASN A 196 24.33 -5.67 14.17
C ASN A 196 25.29 -6.76 14.66
N SER A 197 26.49 -6.83 14.08
CA SER A 197 27.53 -7.77 14.51
C SER A 197 27.94 -7.55 15.95
N LEU A 198 28.18 -6.29 16.36
CA LEU A 198 28.61 -5.96 17.71
C LEU A 198 27.53 -6.26 18.74
N MET A 199 26.26 -5.92 18.47
CA MET A 199 25.16 -6.24 19.38
C MET A 199 24.98 -7.75 19.57
N ASN A 200 25.19 -8.53 18.51
CA ASN A 200 25.08 -10.00 18.59
C ASN A 200 26.25 -10.65 19.32
N GLN A 201 27.44 -10.04 19.28
CA GLN A 201 28.65 -10.56 19.94
C GLN A 201 28.76 -10.12 21.40
N ASP A 202 28.61 -8.83 21.65
CA ASP A 202 28.77 -8.23 22.98
C ASP A 202 27.91 -6.97 23.11
N ALA A 203 26.70 -7.16 23.61
CA ALA A 203 25.74 -6.09 23.85
C ALA A 203 26.27 -5.03 24.82
N ASN A 204 27.03 -5.42 25.85
CA ASN A 204 27.53 -4.51 26.87
C ASN A 204 28.53 -3.51 26.29
N ARG A 205 29.38 -3.97 25.36
CA ARG A 205 30.29 -3.11 24.60
C ARG A 205 29.58 -2.32 23.49
N ALA A 206 28.49 -2.85 22.94
CA ALA A 206 27.72 -2.17 21.90
C ALA A 206 26.96 -0.93 22.41
N ILE A 207 26.42 -0.97 23.63
CA ILE A 207 25.59 0.09 24.21
C ILE A 207 26.24 1.48 24.20
N PRO A 208 27.47 1.69 24.71
CA PRO A 208 28.09 3.02 24.67
C PRO A 208 28.30 3.52 23.23
N VAL A 209 28.71 2.64 22.32
CA VAL A 209 28.88 2.99 20.89
C VAL A 209 27.54 3.41 20.27
N ILE A 210 26.47 2.70 20.56
CA ILE A 210 25.12 3.05 20.10
C ILE A 210 24.66 4.39 20.66
N ARG A 211 24.89 4.63 21.94
CA ARG A 211 24.56 5.90 22.59
C ARG A 211 25.25 7.07 21.87
N ASP A 212 26.53 6.93 21.57
CA ASP A 212 27.30 7.98 20.88
C ASP A 212 26.83 8.15 19.43
N LEU A 213 26.50 7.05 18.75
CA LEU A 213 25.93 7.05 17.40
C LEU A 213 24.61 7.83 17.36
N LEU A 214 23.72 7.59 18.32
CA LEU A 214 22.40 8.22 18.41
C LEU A 214 22.47 9.71 18.77
N ARG A 215 23.49 10.13 19.53
CA ARG A 215 23.74 11.54 19.88
C ARG A 215 24.47 12.31 18.76
N GLY A 216 25.27 11.62 17.96
CA GLY A 216 26.06 12.21 16.89
C GLY A 216 25.24 12.59 15.66
N ASN A 217 25.90 13.29 14.73
CA ASN A 217 25.34 13.57 13.40
C ASN A 217 25.48 12.35 12.50
N GLN A 218 24.61 11.38 12.67
CA GLN A 218 24.55 10.17 11.85
C GLN A 218 23.33 10.21 10.92
N PRO A 219 23.39 9.53 9.77
CA PRO A 219 22.23 9.39 8.90
C PRO A 219 21.05 8.77 9.66
N GLU A 220 19.84 9.27 9.40
CA GLU A 220 18.61 8.83 10.06
C GLU A 220 18.37 7.32 9.96
N SER A 221 18.84 6.69 8.89
CA SER A 221 18.82 5.25 8.70
C SER A 221 19.64 4.48 9.74
N VAL A 222 20.82 4.99 10.08
CA VAL A 222 21.72 4.37 11.07
C VAL A 222 21.12 4.56 12.46
N LYS A 223 20.60 5.75 12.78
CA LYS A 223 19.90 6.01 14.06
C LYS A 223 18.70 5.09 14.23
N ARG A 224 17.86 4.97 13.20
CA ARG A 224 16.69 4.07 13.21
C ARG A 224 17.09 2.62 13.42
N GLN A 225 18.16 2.16 12.75
CA GLN A 225 18.65 0.81 12.94
C GLN A 225 19.20 0.60 14.36
N ALA A 226 19.96 1.57 14.89
CA ALA A 226 20.45 1.54 16.26
C ALA A 226 19.31 1.40 17.28
N LEU A 227 18.25 2.19 17.15
CA LEU A 227 17.06 2.05 17.99
C LEU A 227 16.42 0.66 17.87
N PHE A 228 16.25 0.16 16.65
CA PHE A 228 15.66 -1.15 16.41
C PHE A 228 16.49 -2.28 17.06
N VAL A 229 17.81 -2.22 16.93
CA VAL A 229 18.74 -3.19 17.52
C VAL A 229 18.72 -3.12 19.05
N LEU A 230 18.64 -1.92 19.65
CA LEU A 230 18.43 -1.76 21.08
C LEU A 230 17.13 -2.41 21.55
N GLY A 231 16.02 -2.14 20.84
CA GLY A 231 14.71 -2.67 21.22
C GLY A 231 14.61 -4.19 21.12
N GLN A 232 15.28 -4.81 20.15
CA GLN A 232 15.35 -6.28 20.04
C GLN A 232 16.10 -6.94 21.20
N ASN A 233 17.02 -6.22 21.85
CA ASN A 233 17.78 -6.75 22.96
C ASN A 233 17.05 -6.54 24.29
N LYS A 234 16.76 -7.63 25.01
CA LYS A 234 16.01 -7.62 26.28
C LYS A 234 16.84 -7.18 27.50
N SER A 235 18.12 -6.83 27.34
CA SER A 235 18.95 -6.41 28.47
C SER A 235 18.39 -5.15 29.16
N PRO A 236 18.37 -5.09 30.50
CA PRO A 236 17.88 -3.92 31.23
C PRO A 236 18.54 -2.62 30.78
N GLU A 237 19.83 -2.65 30.44
CA GLU A 237 20.61 -1.50 30.00
C GLU A 237 20.13 -0.97 28.64
N CYS A 238 19.86 -1.86 27.66
CA CYS A 238 19.30 -1.47 26.36
C CYS A 238 17.90 -0.88 26.51
N GLN A 239 17.07 -1.50 27.36
CA GLN A 239 15.71 -1.02 27.62
C GLN A 239 15.71 0.35 28.34
N ASN A 240 16.63 0.56 29.27
CA ASN A 240 16.81 1.85 29.96
C ASN A 240 17.28 2.94 29.00
N LEU A 241 18.23 2.64 28.10
CA LEU A 241 18.68 3.61 27.09
C LEU A 241 17.54 3.97 26.12
N LEU A 242 16.76 2.99 25.67
CA LEU A 242 15.63 3.24 24.78
C LEU A 242 14.54 4.10 25.47
N ARG A 243 14.29 3.86 26.77
CA ARG A 243 13.42 4.69 27.61
C ARG A 243 13.95 6.12 27.77
N GLU A 244 15.25 6.30 28.04
CA GLU A 244 15.90 7.61 28.15
C GLU A 244 15.69 8.43 26.88
N ILE A 245 15.87 7.82 25.71
CA ILE A 245 15.69 8.50 24.42
C ILE A 245 14.23 8.87 24.17
N ALA A 246 13.28 7.99 24.52
CA ALA A 246 11.85 8.29 24.40
C ALA A 246 11.39 9.43 25.33
N LEU A 247 12.00 9.58 26.50
CA LEU A 247 11.74 10.68 27.44
C LEU A 247 12.53 11.96 27.11
N GLY A 248 13.59 11.85 26.30
CA GLY A 248 14.46 12.96 25.92
C GLY A 248 13.76 14.06 25.12
N LYS A 249 14.29 15.28 25.20
CA LYS A 249 13.72 16.48 24.53
C LYS A 249 14.56 17.03 23.36
N GLN A 250 15.68 16.40 23.02
CA GLN A 250 16.69 16.98 22.11
C GLN A 250 16.35 16.80 20.63
N ASP A 251 15.91 15.61 20.22
CA ASP A 251 15.60 15.28 18.82
C ASP A 251 14.18 14.70 18.75
N PRO A 252 13.17 15.48 18.30
CA PRO A 252 11.79 15.03 18.23
C PRO A 252 11.57 13.82 17.33
N GLU A 253 12.35 13.68 16.26
CA GLU A 253 12.21 12.55 15.34
C GLU A 253 12.82 11.29 15.94
N LEU A 254 13.99 11.42 16.57
CA LEU A 254 14.60 10.31 17.31
C LEU A 254 13.71 9.86 18.48
N GLN A 255 13.13 10.81 19.22
CA GLN A 255 12.17 10.54 20.30
C GLN A 255 10.97 9.74 19.78
N ARG A 256 10.39 10.18 18.65
CA ARG A 256 9.27 9.51 17.98
C ARG A 256 9.61 8.07 17.59
N GLN A 257 10.78 7.85 17.00
CA GLN A 257 11.24 6.52 16.59
C GLN A 257 11.49 5.61 17.82
N ALA A 258 12.02 6.15 18.91
CA ALA A 258 12.20 5.41 20.16
C ALA A 258 10.87 4.99 20.78
N MET A 259 9.88 5.89 20.85
CA MET A 259 8.52 5.55 21.30
C MET A 259 7.88 4.42 20.49
N GLN A 260 8.00 4.48 19.17
CA GLN A 260 7.46 3.45 18.29
C GLN A 260 8.19 2.11 18.49
N THR A 261 9.51 2.15 18.67
CA THR A 261 10.30 0.94 18.93
C THR A 261 9.95 0.33 20.28
N LEU A 262 9.74 1.13 21.33
CA LEU A 262 9.25 0.65 22.63
C LEU A 262 7.91 -0.08 22.48
N ALA A 263 6.95 0.52 21.77
CA ALA A 263 5.65 -0.08 21.54
C ALA A 263 5.73 -1.44 20.82
N ILE A 264 6.55 -1.55 19.77
CA ILE A 264 6.70 -2.77 18.99
C ILE A 264 7.43 -3.87 19.78
N THR A 265 8.46 -3.49 20.53
CA THR A 265 9.38 -4.45 21.16
C THR A 265 8.98 -4.87 22.56
N GLN A 266 8.39 -3.96 23.34
CA GLN A 266 7.94 -4.23 24.70
C GLN A 266 6.42 -4.42 24.82
N GLY A 267 5.64 -4.09 23.77
CA GLY A 267 4.19 -4.15 23.81
C GLY A 267 3.64 -3.33 24.97
N LYS A 268 2.68 -3.89 25.71
CA LYS A 268 1.99 -3.17 26.79
C LYS A 268 2.90 -2.64 27.90
N LYS A 269 4.07 -3.26 28.12
CA LYS A 269 5.05 -2.82 29.13
C LYS A 269 5.63 -1.43 28.86
N ALA A 270 5.62 -0.99 27.60
CA ALA A 270 6.06 0.36 27.25
C ALA A 270 5.08 1.45 27.68
N ASN A 271 3.82 1.12 27.98
CA ASN A 271 2.76 2.12 28.04
C ASN A 271 2.84 3.04 29.25
N ASP A 272 3.42 2.60 30.36
CA ASP A 272 3.68 3.49 31.49
C ASP A 272 4.70 4.57 31.08
N THR A 273 5.78 4.17 30.39
CA THR A 273 6.76 5.10 29.84
C THR A 273 6.13 6.02 28.77
N LEU A 274 5.32 5.49 27.86
CA LEU A 274 4.65 6.30 26.84
C LEU A 274 3.64 7.29 27.48
N ALA A 275 2.99 6.90 28.58
CA ALA A 275 2.08 7.77 29.32
C ALA A 275 2.85 8.87 30.05
N ASP A 276 4.04 8.57 30.56
CA ASP A 276 4.95 9.56 31.12
C ASP A 276 5.39 10.57 30.05
N VAL A 277 5.75 10.10 28.85
CA VAL A 277 6.10 11.00 27.72
C VAL A 277 4.93 11.90 27.36
N TYR A 278 3.72 11.35 27.27
CA TYR A 278 2.51 12.11 26.99
C TYR A 278 2.23 13.20 28.03
N ARG A 279 2.34 12.86 29.32
CA ARG A 279 2.10 13.78 30.45
C ARG A 279 3.17 14.88 30.54
N GLN A 280 4.42 14.57 30.21
CA GLN A 280 5.54 15.50 30.33
C GLN A 280 5.73 16.39 29.10
N SER A 281 5.16 16.03 27.95
CA SER A 281 5.29 16.82 26.74
C SER A 281 4.17 17.85 26.58
N SER A 282 4.55 19.08 26.25
CA SER A 282 3.64 20.13 25.79
C SER A 282 3.50 20.17 24.27
N ASP A 283 4.32 19.42 23.51
CA ASP A 283 4.27 19.39 22.05
C ASP A 283 3.14 18.45 21.56
N PRO A 284 2.15 18.96 20.79
CA PRO A 284 1.12 18.14 20.19
C PRO A 284 1.67 17.01 19.30
N LYS A 285 2.83 17.18 18.64
CA LYS A 285 3.42 16.11 17.81
C LYS A 285 3.90 14.93 18.68
N THR A 286 4.64 15.21 19.75
CA THR A 286 5.10 14.18 20.69
C THR A 286 3.93 13.49 21.40
N LYS A 287 2.92 14.23 21.85
CA LYS A 287 1.71 13.64 22.45
C LYS A 287 1.02 12.66 21.50
N ARG A 288 0.82 13.06 20.24
CA ARG A 288 0.22 12.20 19.21
C ARG A 288 1.07 10.95 18.96
N ALA A 289 2.39 11.10 18.92
CA ALA A 289 3.28 9.97 18.72
C ALA A 289 3.22 8.97 19.90
N ALA A 290 3.13 9.45 21.14
CA ALA A 290 2.94 8.59 22.31
C ALA A 290 1.61 7.83 22.26
N VAL A 291 0.51 8.50 21.91
CA VAL A 291 -0.81 7.88 21.71
C VAL A 291 -0.76 6.81 20.61
N SER A 292 -0.21 7.15 19.44
CA SER A 292 -0.02 6.19 18.34
C SER A 292 0.84 5.00 18.73
N ALA A 293 1.88 5.19 19.56
CA ALA A 293 2.69 4.11 20.07
C ALA A 293 1.89 3.19 21.02
N MET A 294 1.05 3.73 21.90
CA MET A 294 0.16 2.92 22.76
C MET A 294 -0.91 2.15 21.97
N PHE A 295 -1.39 2.72 20.86
CA PHE A 295 -2.28 2.00 19.95
C PHE A 295 -1.57 0.82 19.30
N ILE A 296 -0.34 1.01 18.81
CA ILE A 296 0.49 -0.08 18.26
C ILE A 296 0.75 -1.17 19.29
N SER A 297 0.95 -0.81 20.56
CA SER A 297 1.19 -1.78 21.64
C SER A 297 -0.08 -2.54 22.08
N GLY A 298 -1.27 -2.08 21.66
CA GLY A 298 -2.54 -2.77 21.86
C GLY A 298 -3.16 -2.62 23.24
N ASP A 299 -2.91 -1.52 23.95
CA ASP A 299 -3.44 -1.28 25.31
C ASP A 299 -4.55 -0.24 25.33
N ALA A 300 -5.77 -0.71 25.06
CA ALA A 300 -6.95 0.13 25.07
C ALA A 300 -7.24 0.71 26.46
N GLN A 301 -6.93 -0.02 27.54
CA GLN A 301 -7.17 0.45 28.91
C GLN A 301 -6.38 1.72 29.19
N LYS A 302 -5.07 1.72 28.88
CA LYS A 302 -4.23 2.90 29.09
C LYS A 302 -4.69 4.09 28.23
N LEU A 303 -5.11 3.84 26.99
CA LEU A 303 -5.65 4.88 26.12
C LEU A 303 -6.97 5.46 26.63
N VAL A 304 -7.85 4.66 27.23
CA VAL A 304 -9.07 5.13 27.90
C VAL A 304 -8.73 6.01 29.11
N GLU A 305 -7.76 5.61 29.93
CA GLU A 305 -7.27 6.42 31.06
C GLU A 305 -6.77 7.79 30.59
N LEU A 306 -5.98 7.83 29.52
CA LEU A 306 -5.52 9.07 28.90
C LEU A 306 -6.69 9.91 28.38
N ALA A 307 -7.66 9.30 27.68
CA ALA A 307 -8.81 10.01 27.12
C ALA A 307 -9.71 10.66 28.19
N ARG A 308 -9.85 10.01 29.36
CA ARG A 308 -10.60 10.55 30.49
C ARG A 308 -9.92 11.76 31.13
N GLY A 309 -8.58 11.75 31.20
CA GLY A 309 -7.78 12.83 31.77
C GLY A 309 -7.48 13.99 30.81
N GLU A 310 -7.71 13.83 29.51
CA GLU A 310 -7.35 14.84 28.51
C GLU A 310 -8.39 15.98 28.44
N LYS A 311 -7.87 17.21 28.45
CA LYS A 311 -8.66 18.45 28.39
C LYS A 311 -8.75 19.00 26.97
N ASP A 312 -7.74 18.74 26.15
CA ASP A 312 -7.72 19.13 24.74
C ASP A 312 -8.70 18.24 23.94
N LEU A 313 -9.74 18.86 23.37
CA LEU A 313 -10.78 18.13 22.65
C LEU A 313 -10.28 17.49 21.35
N ASP A 314 -9.31 18.09 20.66
CA ASP A 314 -8.74 17.55 19.43
C ASP A 314 -7.91 16.30 19.73
N MET A 315 -7.10 16.35 20.79
CA MET A 315 -6.32 15.21 21.26
C MET A 315 -7.24 14.11 21.80
N LYS A 316 -8.27 14.45 22.56
CA LYS A 316 -9.29 13.50 23.04
C LYS A 316 -9.99 12.80 21.87
N ARG A 317 -10.38 13.55 20.83
CA ARG A 317 -10.94 12.98 19.59
C ARG A 317 -9.98 12.02 18.91
N GLN A 318 -8.69 12.35 18.85
CA GLN A 318 -7.69 11.47 18.27
C GLN A 318 -7.53 10.16 19.07
N ILE A 319 -7.50 10.22 20.40
CA ILE A 319 -7.42 9.03 21.25
C ILE A 319 -8.66 8.15 21.03
N VAL A 320 -9.85 8.75 21.03
CA VAL A 320 -11.12 8.04 20.74
C VAL A 320 -11.10 7.39 19.36
N SER A 321 -10.59 8.09 18.34
CA SER A 321 -10.45 7.53 16.98
C SER A 321 -9.54 6.30 16.94
N GLN A 322 -8.47 6.28 17.74
CA GLN A 322 -7.59 5.10 17.82
C GLN A 322 -8.26 3.97 18.59
N LEU A 323 -8.91 4.28 19.72
CA LEU A 323 -9.69 3.31 20.51
C LEU A 323 -10.78 2.61 19.67
N ALA A 324 -11.45 3.34 18.79
CA ALA A 324 -12.45 2.77 17.87
C ALA A 324 -11.89 1.69 16.93
N LEU A 325 -10.59 1.72 16.63
CA LEU A 325 -9.90 0.74 15.78
C LEU A 325 -9.37 -0.48 16.57
N MET A 326 -9.34 -0.44 17.91
CA MET A 326 -8.66 -1.45 18.73
C MET A 326 -9.47 -2.71 19.00
N ASN A 327 -10.75 -2.77 18.58
CA ASN A 327 -11.67 -3.89 18.83
C ASN A 327 -11.55 -4.49 20.25
N ASP A 328 -11.50 -3.63 21.26
CA ASP A 328 -11.28 -4.00 22.67
C ASP A 328 -12.51 -3.62 23.51
N LYS A 329 -12.85 -4.45 24.50
CA LYS A 329 -14.01 -4.22 25.35
C LYS A 329 -13.92 -2.89 26.12
N ALA A 330 -12.75 -2.53 26.65
CA ALA A 330 -12.58 -1.28 27.38
C ALA A 330 -12.79 -0.06 26.47
N ALA A 331 -12.33 -0.14 25.22
CA ALA A 331 -12.59 0.88 24.22
C ALA A 331 -14.09 1.02 23.92
N GLN A 332 -14.80 -0.11 23.73
CA GLN A 332 -16.24 -0.13 23.49
C GLN A 332 -17.04 0.43 24.66
N ASP A 333 -16.72 0.00 25.89
CA ASP A 333 -17.37 0.50 27.11
C ASP A 333 -17.20 2.02 27.25
N TYR A 334 -16.00 2.53 26.99
CA TYR A 334 -15.73 3.97 27.03
C TYR A 334 -16.48 4.75 25.93
N MET A 335 -16.57 4.20 24.71
CA MET A 335 -17.37 4.83 23.66
C MET A 335 -18.86 4.89 24.02
N LEU A 336 -19.40 3.84 24.65
CA LEU A 336 -20.79 3.84 25.15
C LEU A 336 -21.01 4.85 26.27
N GLU A 337 -20.02 5.03 27.15
CA GLU A 337 -20.05 6.06 28.20
C GLU A 337 -20.17 7.47 27.63
N LEU A 338 -19.48 7.77 26.51
CA LEU A 338 -19.51 9.07 25.85
C LEU A 338 -20.85 9.41 25.16
N LEU A 339 -21.71 8.41 24.93
CA LEU A 339 -23.00 8.58 24.24
C LEU A 339 -24.19 8.75 25.20
N ARG A 340 -23.97 8.61 26.50
CA ARG A 340 -24.97 8.80 27.55
C ARG A 340 -25.04 10.25 28.00
#